data_AF-A0A2A4MW31-F1
#
_entry.id   AF-A0A2A4MW31-F1
#
_cell.length_a   1.000
_cell.length_b   1.000
_cell.length_c   1.000
_cell.angle_alpha   90.00
_cell.angle_beta   90.00
_cell.angle_gamma   90.00
#
_symmetry.space_group_name_H-M   'P 1'
#
loop_
_entity.id
_entity.type
_entity.pdbx_description
1 polymer ?
#
loop_
_entity_poly.entity_id
_entity_poly.type
_entity_poly.pdbx_seq_one_letter_code
_entity_poly.pdbx_strand_id
1 'polypeptide(L)'
;MKKTTELKTTTGATTVLSRRSFVQGLAAAIPALATVPKLFAQGSSNAIELLKLHNFGLRVTDVERSVAFYQGLFGMPVQSRLGETVCLRIGDGPRFFSISPTRAGEQPGFSHIGLSLPNFSLEAVRSQLDDHGFSRGEGLTPGQSRLEVAMTSWVETQENNSELFMADQEGLVLQLSAEDYCGNGSNCGVLESAPATGKLQLGDINHFTNFLTSAERANQFYLNLFGLQFQAYQGPSSPIVGIGDGFQFLMFIGGGASSVRPSNPARTDHVSMSVADFSVDGILGVLSEYGLTARIDAANTQPLEHWVSMRMPNRGGVEGGTPEVYFSDPDGIRIQLQDASYCGGGDYLGDRCEALV
;
A
#
# COMPACT_ATOMS: atom_id res chain seq x y z
N MET A 1 -17.86 77.75 28.74
CA MET A 1 -18.38 77.16 30.00
C MET A 1 -17.71 75.81 30.22
N LYS A 2 -17.52 75.37 31.48
CA LYS A 2 -17.28 73.99 31.99
C LYS A 2 -16.52 72.97 31.09
N LYS A 3 -15.50 72.24 31.57
CA LYS A 3 -14.75 72.27 32.85
C LYS A 3 -13.47 71.42 32.69
N THR A 4 -12.38 71.77 33.37
CA THR A 4 -11.13 71.00 33.42
C THR A 4 -11.28 69.71 34.24
N THR A 5 -10.59 68.64 33.82
CA THR A 5 -10.16 67.53 34.69
C THR A 5 -8.78 67.03 34.23
N GLU A 6 -7.81 66.97 35.13
CA GLU A 6 -6.47 66.41 34.95
C GLU A 6 -6.48 64.89 35.25
N LEU A 7 -5.43 64.06 35.35
CA LEU A 7 -3.94 64.13 35.37
C LEU A 7 -3.47 62.67 34.93
N LYS A 8 -2.23 62.19 34.81
CA LYS A 8 -0.86 62.61 35.14
C LYS A 8 0.16 61.89 34.23
N THR A 9 1.44 62.27 34.29
CA THR A 9 2.58 61.66 33.55
C THR A 9 3.85 61.57 34.43
N THR A 10 4.86 60.72 34.14
CA THR A 10 4.95 59.65 33.14
C THR A 10 4.99 58.27 33.83
N THR A 11 5.99 57.35 33.85
CA THR A 11 7.35 57.21 33.25
C THR A 11 7.77 55.73 33.30
N GLY A 12 8.75 55.27 32.49
CA GLY A 12 9.37 53.93 32.62
C GLY A 12 10.85 53.92 32.22
N ALA A 13 11.62 52.93 32.69
CA ALA A 13 13.00 52.60 32.25
C ALA A 13 13.47 51.23 32.78
N THR A 14 14.51 50.64 32.16
CA THR A 14 15.13 49.34 32.48
C THR A 14 16.40 49.47 33.35
N THR A 15 16.81 48.42 34.08
CA THR A 15 18.10 47.67 33.87
C THR A 15 18.47 46.67 35.00
N VAL A 16 18.90 45.46 34.58
CA VAL A 16 20.08 44.66 35.03
C VAL A 16 20.29 44.24 36.51
N LEU A 17 20.36 42.90 36.71
CA LEU A 17 21.13 42.05 37.65
C LEU A 17 21.75 42.60 38.96
N SER A 18 21.65 41.78 40.02
CA SER A 18 22.61 41.75 41.15
C SER A 18 22.88 40.30 41.62
N ARG A 19 23.93 40.08 42.43
CA ARG A 19 24.45 38.78 42.87
C ARG A 19 24.49 38.64 44.40
N ARG A 20 24.12 37.45 44.90
CA ARG A 20 24.41 36.87 46.25
C ARG A 20 23.73 37.52 47.46
N SER A 21 23.73 36.75 48.55
CA SER A 21 23.05 36.94 49.85
C SER A 21 21.57 36.53 49.84
N PHE A 22 21.03 35.85 50.86
CA PHE A 22 21.56 35.48 52.19
C PHE A 22 21.21 34.03 52.56
N VAL A 23 21.88 33.44 53.57
CA VAL A 23 21.70 32.03 53.98
C VAL A 23 21.39 31.95 55.47
N GLN A 24 20.26 31.35 55.85
CA GLN A 24 20.08 30.45 57.02
C GLN A 24 18.60 30.10 57.25
N GLY A 25 18.32 28.88 57.75
CA GLY A 25 16.98 28.39 58.09
C GLY A 25 16.93 26.86 58.18
N LEU A 26 17.09 26.31 59.39
CA LEU A 26 16.90 24.88 59.70
C LEU A 26 15.38 24.58 59.88
N ALA A 27 14.86 23.34 59.84
CA ALA A 27 15.52 22.03 59.87
C ALA A 27 14.70 20.91 59.18
N ALA A 28 15.38 19.78 58.93
CA ALA A 28 14.89 18.40 58.99
C ALA A 28 13.49 18.03 58.43
N ALA A 29 13.49 17.53 57.18
CA ALA A 29 12.57 16.47 56.75
C ALA A 29 13.25 15.60 55.68
N ILE A 30 13.59 14.35 56.00
CA ILE A 30 14.02 13.34 55.01
C ILE A 30 13.04 12.17 55.06
N PRO A 31 12.25 11.97 54.00
CA PRO A 31 11.78 10.67 53.57
C PRO A 31 12.45 10.27 52.24
N ALA A 32 12.86 9.01 52.16
CA ALA A 32 13.59 8.32 51.09
C ALA A 32 13.47 8.88 49.65
N LEU A 33 14.60 8.92 48.93
CA LEU A 33 14.60 8.76 47.47
C LEU A 33 14.10 7.35 47.15
N ALA A 34 12.80 7.20 46.93
CA ALA A 34 12.29 6.08 46.18
C ALA A 34 12.76 6.24 44.73
N THR A 35 13.83 5.54 44.35
CA THR A 35 14.22 5.42 42.94
C THR A 35 13.16 4.62 42.21
N VAL A 36 12.12 5.29 41.72
CA VAL A 36 11.09 4.69 40.87
C VAL A 36 11.83 4.08 39.68
N PRO A 37 11.81 2.74 39.50
CA PRO A 37 12.39 2.16 38.31
C PRO A 37 11.54 2.66 37.15
N LYS A 38 12.16 3.44 36.25
CA LYS A 38 11.61 3.61 34.90
C LYS A 38 11.70 2.24 34.24
N LEU A 39 10.67 1.42 34.42
CA LEU A 39 10.38 0.35 33.48
C LEU A 39 10.07 1.04 32.16
N PHE A 40 11.12 1.21 31.36
CA PHE A 40 10.99 1.16 29.91
C PHE A 40 10.54 -0.26 29.58
N ALA A 41 9.24 -0.49 29.74
CA ALA A 41 8.56 -1.53 29.02
C ALA A 41 8.62 -1.14 27.54
N GLN A 42 9.74 -1.48 26.90
CA GLN A 42 9.69 -1.90 25.50
C GLN A 42 8.83 -3.16 25.50
N GLY A 43 7.51 -2.96 25.50
CA GLY A 43 6.62 -3.99 25.02
C GLY A 43 7.05 -4.27 23.59
N SER A 44 7.46 -5.51 23.32
CA SER A 44 7.54 -6.00 21.95
C SER A 44 6.21 -5.68 21.29
N SER A 45 6.22 -4.89 20.22
CA SER A 45 5.02 -4.67 19.42
C SER A 45 4.56 -6.03 18.89
N ASN A 46 3.37 -6.47 19.28
CA ASN A 46 2.77 -7.71 18.74
C ASN A 46 2.42 -7.59 17.24
N ALA A 47 2.76 -6.47 16.60
CA ALA A 47 2.65 -6.25 15.17
C ALA A 47 3.41 -7.30 14.36
N ILE A 48 2.85 -7.66 13.21
CA ILE A 48 3.47 -8.53 12.21
C ILE A 48 4.35 -7.67 11.31
N GLU A 49 5.67 -7.81 11.41
CA GLU A 49 6.62 -7.01 10.63
C GLU A 49 6.52 -7.34 9.13
N LEU A 50 6.53 -6.31 8.28
CA LEU A 50 6.49 -6.44 6.81
C LEU A 50 7.79 -5.92 6.17
N LEU A 51 8.20 -6.57 5.08
CA LEU A 51 9.33 -6.14 4.24
C LEU A 51 8.88 -5.33 3.03
N LYS A 52 7.99 -5.87 2.19
CA LYS A 52 7.56 -5.26 0.92
C LYS A 52 6.18 -5.71 0.47
N LEU A 53 5.55 -4.91 -0.40
CA LEU A 53 4.59 -5.39 -1.40
C LEU A 53 5.33 -6.37 -2.32
N HIS A 54 4.83 -7.59 -2.41
CA HIS A 54 5.61 -8.73 -2.89
C HIS A 54 5.04 -9.39 -4.14
N ASN A 55 3.73 -9.56 -4.19
CA ASN A 55 3.04 -10.01 -5.39
C ASN A 55 1.60 -9.49 -5.45
N PHE A 56 0.88 -9.86 -6.50
CA PHE A 56 -0.58 -9.84 -6.54
C PHE A 56 -1.07 -10.97 -7.45
N GLY A 57 -2.37 -11.23 -7.44
CA GLY A 57 -2.99 -12.16 -8.38
C GLY A 57 -4.09 -11.50 -9.22
N LEU A 58 -4.18 -11.89 -10.48
CA LEU A 58 -5.19 -11.48 -11.44
C LEU A 58 -6.07 -12.69 -11.83
N ARG A 59 -7.38 -12.49 -11.78
CA ARG A 59 -8.38 -13.36 -12.42
C ARG A 59 -8.68 -12.78 -13.79
N VAL A 60 -8.50 -13.59 -14.83
CA VAL A 60 -8.69 -13.21 -16.25
C VAL A 60 -9.60 -14.19 -16.98
N THR A 61 -10.26 -13.74 -18.04
CA THR A 61 -11.07 -14.62 -18.92
C THR A 61 -10.22 -15.52 -19.82
N ASP A 62 -8.97 -15.14 -20.08
CA ASP A 62 -8.02 -15.88 -20.92
C ASP A 62 -6.59 -15.69 -20.41
N VAL A 63 -5.99 -16.77 -19.89
CA VAL A 63 -4.63 -16.76 -19.32
C VAL A 63 -3.57 -16.63 -20.41
N GLU A 64 -3.75 -17.26 -21.57
CA GLU A 64 -2.75 -17.23 -22.65
C GLU A 64 -2.68 -15.85 -23.28
N ARG A 65 -3.83 -15.23 -23.57
CA ARG A 65 -3.94 -13.85 -24.05
C ARG A 65 -3.29 -12.86 -23.08
N SER A 66 -3.62 -12.94 -21.80
CA SER A 66 -3.12 -11.97 -20.82
C SER A 66 -1.64 -12.18 -20.50
N VAL A 67 -1.13 -13.43 -20.49
CA VAL A 67 0.31 -13.70 -20.47
C VAL A 67 1.00 -13.07 -21.70
N ALA A 68 0.51 -13.33 -22.92
CA ALA A 68 1.10 -12.80 -24.14
C ALA A 68 1.12 -11.26 -24.18
N PHE A 69 0.07 -10.61 -23.68
CA PHE A 69 -0.01 -9.15 -23.53
C PHE A 69 1.08 -8.61 -22.58
N TYR A 70 1.18 -9.13 -21.35
CA TYR A 70 2.16 -8.64 -20.39
C TYR A 70 3.60 -8.99 -20.80
N GLN A 71 3.83 -10.15 -21.43
CA GLN A 71 5.14 -10.50 -21.97
C GLN A 71 5.55 -9.63 -23.17
N GLY A 72 4.64 -9.27 -24.07
CA GLY A 72 4.95 -8.40 -25.20
C GLY A 72 5.14 -6.93 -24.81
N LEU A 73 4.40 -6.44 -23.82
CA LEU A 73 4.54 -5.07 -23.32
C LEU A 73 5.77 -4.88 -22.43
N PHE A 74 6.06 -5.81 -21.53
CA PHE A 74 7.07 -5.65 -20.48
C PHE A 74 8.23 -6.66 -20.51
N GLY A 75 8.22 -7.64 -21.42
CA GLY A 75 9.31 -8.64 -21.54
C GLY A 75 9.40 -9.62 -20.37
N MET A 76 8.36 -9.70 -19.53
CA MET A 76 8.40 -10.41 -18.26
C MET A 76 8.62 -11.92 -18.46
N PRO A 77 9.66 -12.52 -17.88
CA PRO A 77 9.81 -13.98 -17.91
C PRO A 77 8.76 -14.64 -17.00
N VAL A 78 8.39 -15.88 -17.33
CA VAL A 78 7.60 -16.71 -16.42
C VAL A 78 8.54 -17.20 -15.31
N GLN A 79 8.15 -16.91 -14.07
CA GLN A 79 8.89 -17.30 -12.87
C GLN A 79 8.44 -18.64 -12.31
N SER A 80 7.15 -18.96 -12.43
CA SER A 80 6.61 -20.26 -12.06
C SER A 80 5.29 -20.52 -12.78
N ARG A 81 4.90 -21.80 -12.83
CA ARG A 81 3.58 -22.27 -13.25
C ARG A 81 3.06 -23.25 -12.20
N LEU A 82 1.77 -23.17 -11.89
CA LEU A 82 1.13 -23.96 -10.83
C LEU A 82 -0.31 -24.29 -11.23
N GLY A 83 -0.52 -25.45 -11.84
CA GLY A 83 -1.78 -25.78 -12.53
C GLY A 83 -2.06 -24.81 -13.68
N GLU A 84 -3.25 -24.19 -13.67
CA GLU A 84 -3.65 -23.16 -14.66
C GLU A 84 -3.09 -21.76 -14.35
N THR A 85 -2.33 -21.60 -13.26
CA THR A 85 -1.76 -20.31 -12.85
C THR A 85 -0.36 -20.11 -13.45
N VAL A 86 -0.11 -18.91 -13.99
CA VAL A 86 1.19 -18.48 -14.54
C VAL A 86 1.67 -17.25 -13.79
N CYS A 87 2.91 -17.28 -13.27
CA CYS A 87 3.50 -16.18 -12.51
C CYS A 87 4.52 -15.42 -13.36
N LEU A 88 4.31 -14.13 -13.61
CA LEU A 88 5.22 -13.27 -14.37
C LEU A 88 6.09 -12.42 -13.44
N ARG A 89 7.42 -12.44 -13.63
CA ARG A 89 8.40 -11.71 -12.79
C ARG A 89 8.38 -10.21 -13.08
N ILE A 90 8.31 -9.40 -12.03
CA ILE A 90 8.44 -7.94 -12.10
C ILE A 90 9.91 -7.58 -11.90
N GLY A 91 10.50 -6.89 -12.89
CA GLY A 91 11.90 -6.45 -12.87
C GLY A 91 12.90 -7.56 -12.52
N ASP A 92 13.88 -7.22 -11.69
CA ASP A 92 14.87 -8.17 -11.19
C ASP A 92 14.32 -9.15 -10.13
N GLY A 93 13.05 -9.01 -9.72
CA GLY A 93 12.34 -9.95 -8.85
C GLY A 93 12.77 -9.97 -7.38
N PRO A 94 12.49 -11.05 -6.62
CA PRO A 94 11.61 -12.17 -6.98
C PRO A 94 10.11 -11.80 -7.03
N ARG A 95 9.77 -10.50 -6.84
CA ARG A 95 8.42 -9.95 -7.01
C ARG A 95 7.80 -10.36 -8.34
N PHE A 96 6.50 -10.64 -8.33
CA PHE A 96 5.77 -11.19 -9.47
C PHE A 96 4.29 -10.85 -9.41
N PHE A 97 3.52 -11.20 -10.44
CA PHE A 97 2.09 -11.41 -10.28
C PHE A 97 1.62 -12.71 -10.91
N SER A 98 0.62 -13.35 -10.29
CA SER A 98 -0.02 -14.54 -10.82
C SER A 98 -1.20 -14.19 -11.74
N ILE A 99 -1.35 -14.95 -12.81
CA ILE A 99 -2.47 -14.88 -13.74
C ILE A 99 -3.17 -16.24 -13.68
N SER A 100 -4.44 -16.24 -13.27
CA SER A 100 -5.27 -17.44 -13.15
C SER A 100 -6.62 -17.23 -13.85
N PRO A 101 -7.31 -18.29 -14.32
CA PRO A 101 -8.64 -18.14 -14.90
C PRO A 101 -9.65 -17.62 -13.87
N THR A 102 -10.64 -16.84 -14.32
CA THR A 102 -11.84 -16.50 -13.54
C THR A 102 -12.60 -17.77 -13.14
N ARG A 103 -13.01 -17.86 -11.88
CA ARG A 103 -13.90 -18.91 -11.36
C ARG A 103 -15.31 -18.76 -11.97
N ALA A 104 -16.14 -19.80 -11.86
CA ALA A 104 -17.50 -19.76 -12.38
C ALA A 104 -18.32 -18.59 -11.78
N GLY A 105 -18.75 -17.65 -12.64
CA GLY A 105 -19.48 -16.43 -12.23
C GLY A 105 -18.62 -15.28 -11.70
N GLU A 106 -17.30 -15.46 -11.58
CA GLU A 106 -16.36 -14.41 -11.18
C GLU A 106 -16.15 -13.39 -12.32
N GLN A 107 -15.96 -12.12 -11.98
CA GLN A 107 -15.54 -11.09 -12.94
C GLN A 107 -14.02 -10.92 -12.88
N PRO A 108 -13.35 -10.54 -13.98
CA PRO A 108 -11.93 -10.27 -13.96
C PRO A 108 -11.52 -9.18 -12.94
N GLY A 109 -10.31 -9.29 -12.41
CA GLY A 109 -9.78 -8.37 -11.41
C GLY A 109 -8.81 -9.00 -10.42
N PHE A 110 -8.45 -8.24 -9.40
CA PHE A 110 -7.45 -8.64 -8.41
C PHE A 110 -7.98 -9.71 -7.43
N SER A 111 -7.31 -10.85 -7.31
CA SER A 111 -7.63 -11.88 -6.31
C SER A 111 -7.15 -11.51 -4.92
N HIS A 112 -5.90 -11.04 -4.81
CA HIS A 112 -5.21 -10.74 -3.55
C HIS A 112 -4.06 -9.75 -3.74
N ILE A 113 -3.60 -9.16 -2.63
CA ILE A 113 -2.34 -8.40 -2.53
C ILE A 113 -1.34 -9.23 -1.71
N GLY A 114 -0.15 -9.49 -2.25
CA GLY A 114 0.91 -10.24 -1.56
C GLY A 114 1.84 -9.34 -0.77
N LEU A 115 2.11 -9.71 0.48
CA LEU A 115 3.05 -9.07 1.40
C LEU A 115 4.16 -10.06 1.78
N SER A 116 5.41 -9.58 1.83
CA SER A 116 6.56 -10.36 2.32
C SER A 116 6.88 -9.99 3.77
N LEU A 117 7.25 -11.00 4.57
CA LEU A 117 7.58 -10.89 5.98
C LEU A 117 9.02 -11.38 6.22
N PRO A 118 9.76 -10.79 7.18
CA PRO A 118 11.09 -11.27 7.55
C PRO A 118 10.97 -12.59 8.32
N ASN A 119 11.86 -13.55 8.05
CA ASN A 119 11.92 -14.85 8.74
C ASN A 119 10.58 -15.62 8.74
N PHE A 120 9.79 -15.50 7.66
CA PHE A 120 8.44 -16.06 7.55
C PHE A 120 8.36 -17.53 7.99
N SER A 121 7.44 -17.82 8.91
CA SER A 121 7.10 -19.18 9.34
C SER A 121 5.59 -19.30 9.40
N LEU A 122 5.03 -20.18 8.56
CA LEU A 122 3.59 -20.35 8.35
C LEU A 122 2.79 -20.40 9.65
N GLU A 123 3.18 -21.27 10.58
CA GLU A 123 2.45 -21.47 11.84
C GLU A 123 2.68 -20.34 12.86
N ALA A 124 3.86 -19.69 12.84
CA ALA A 124 4.13 -18.55 13.71
C ALA A 124 3.30 -17.32 13.30
N VAL A 125 3.24 -17.02 12.00
CA VAL A 125 2.43 -15.91 11.48
C VAL A 125 0.93 -16.18 11.67
N ARG A 126 0.49 -17.45 11.55
CA ARG A 126 -0.89 -17.81 11.93
C ARG A 126 -1.18 -17.60 13.41
N SER A 127 -0.26 -17.98 14.31
CA SER A 127 -0.41 -17.70 15.75
C SER A 127 -0.50 -16.19 16.03
N GLN A 128 0.30 -15.36 15.34
CA GLN A 128 0.18 -13.90 15.46
C GLN A 128 -1.17 -13.39 14.96
N LEU A 129 -1.68 -13.91 13.84
CA LEU A 129 -3.02 -13.56 13.35
C LEU A 129 -4.12 -13.97 14.36
N ASP A 130 -4.01 -15.16 14.96
CA ASP A 130 -4.94 -15.61 16.02
C ASP A 130 -4.91 -14.66 17.24
N ASP A 131 -3.72 -14.21 17.66
CA ASP A 131 -3.54 -13.22 18.75
C ASP A 131 -4.12 -11.83 18.39
N HIS A 132 -4.17 -11.47 17.10
CA HIS A 132 -4.87 -10.29 16.57
C HIS A 132 -6.38 -10.52 16.32
N GLY A 133 -6.92 -11.66 16.76
CA GLY A 133 -8.35 -11.97 16.72
C GLY A 133 -8.85 -12.50 15.38
N PHE A 134 -7.98 -13.01 14.51
CA PHE A 134 -8.41 -13.78 13.35
C PHE A 134 -8.95 -15.16 13.77
N SER A 135 -9.91 -15.67 13.01
CA SER A 135 -10.28 -17.09 13.05
C SER A 135 -9.52 -17.87 11.99
N ARG A 136 -9.14 -19.12 12.28
CA ARG A 136 -8.65 -20.05 11.25
C ARG A 136 -9.83 -20.68 10.51
N GLY A 137 -9.80 -20.69 9.18
CA GLY A 137 -10.88 -21.22 8.35
C GLY A 137 -10.42 -21.74 6.99
N GLU A 138 -11.38 -21.89 6.08
CA GLU A 138 -11.17 -22.26 4.67
C GLU A 138 -11.17 -21.01 3.76
N GLY A 139 -10.63 -21.16 2.55
CA GLY A 139 -10.58 -20.09 1.56
C GLY A 139 -11.89 -19.83 0.83
N LEU A 140 -11.92 -18.76 0.04
CA LEU A 140 -13.10 -18.36 -0.72
C LEU A 140 -13.54 -19.43 -1.72
N THR A 141 -14.81 -19.83 -1.65
CA THR A 141 -15.44 -20.71 -2.64
C THR A 141 -16.01 -19.91 -3.83
N PRO A 142 -16.25 -20.53 -5.01
CA PRO A 142 -16.81 -19.83 -6.17
C PRO A 142 -18.19 -19.21 -5.89
N GLY A 143 -18.35 -17.92 -6.25
CA GLY A 143 -19.58 -17.16 -6.00
C GLY A 143 -19.72 -16.59 -4.58
N GLN A 144 -18.79 -16.87 -3.68
CA GLN A 144 -18.80 -16.39 -2.30
C GLN A 144 -18.35 -14.92 -2.18
N SER A 145 -18.93 -14.16 -1.25
CA SER A 145 -18.51 -12.78 -0.97
C SER A 145 -17.25 -12.73 -0.11
N ARG A 146 -16.31 -11.83 -0.42
CA ARG A 146 -15.09 -11.65 0.39
C ARG A 146 -15.37 -11.16 1.82
N LEU A 147 -16.57 -10.64 2.09
CA LEU A 147 -17.02 -10.31 3.45
C LEU A 147 -17.35 -11.54 4.32
N GLU A 148 -17.50 -12.73 3.74
CA GLU A 148 -17.77 -13.96 4.48
C GLU A 148 -16.51 -14.55 5.12
N VAL A 149 -15.34 -14.26 4.56
CA VAL A 149 -14.02 -14.63 5.10
C VAL A 149 -13.32 -13.47 5.82
N ALA A 150 -13.99 -12.33 6.01
CA ALA A 150 -13.43 -11.18 6.74
C ALA A 150 -13.01 -11.58 8.17
N MET A 151 -11.82 -11.15 8.61
CA MET A 151 -11.16 -11.61 9.84
C MET A 151 -10.90 -13.13 9.92
N THR A 152 -10.77 -13.81 8.77
CA THR A 152 -10.37 -15.23 8.67
C THR A 152 -8.98 -15.35 8.06
N SER A 153 -8.18 -16.31 8.54
CA SER A 153 -6.93 -16.76 7.92
C SER A 153 -7.05 -18.23 7.47
N TRP A 154 -6.54 -18.52 6.27
CA TRP A 154 -6.59 -19.85 5.67
C TRP A 154 -5.28 -20.18 4.97
N VAL A 155 -5.08 -21.46 4.64
CA VAL A 155 -3.93 -21.91 3.87
C VAL A 155 -4.43 -22.63 2.64
N GLU A 156 -4.02 -22.19 1.46
CA GLU A 156 -4.23 -22.92 0.21
C GLU A 156 -2.97 -23.75 -0.05
N THR A 157 -3.13 -25.07 -0.21
CA THR A 157 -2.02 -26.00 -0.44
C THR A 157 -2.18 -26.64 -1.81
N GLN A 158 -1.21 -26.44 -2.69
CA GLN A 158 -1.17 -27.03 -4.03
C GLN A 158 0.17 -27.72 -4.25
N GLU A 159 0.13 -29.02 -4.52
CA GLU A 159 1.30 -29.91 -4.56
C GLU A 159 2.14 -29.83 -3.26
N ASN A 160 3.32 -29.19 -3.30
CA ASN A 160 4.18 -28.98 -2.15
C ASN A 160 4.23 -27.50 -1.69
N ASN A 161 3.49 -26.61 -2.35
CA ASN A 161 3.39 -25.20 -1.98
C ASN A 161 2.26 -25.00 -0.96
N SER A 162 2.46 -24.15 0.05
CA SER A 162 1.44 -23.78 1.03
C SER A 162 1.43 -22.26 1.23
N GLU A 163 0.39 -21.61 0.75
CA GLU A 163 0.24 -20.16 0.75
C GLU A 163 -0.65 -19.72 1.93
N LEU A 164 -0.17 -18.78 2.75
CA LEU A 164 -0.97 -18.18 3.82
C LEU A 164 -1.76 -16.99 3.29
N PHE A 165 -3.08 -17.05 3.43
CA PHE A 165 -3.99 -15.96 3.11
C PHE A 165 -4.76 -15.48 4.35
N MET A 166 -5.19 -14.23 4.30
CA MET A 166 -6.12 -13.63 5.24
C MET A 166 -7.04 -12.64 4.51
N ALA A 167 -8.19 -12.30 5.11
CA ALA A 167 -8.98 -11.16 4.66
C ALA A 167 -9.24 -10.19 5.81
N ASP A 168 -9.08 -8.89 5.56
CA ASP A 168 -9.30 -7.85 6.59
C ASP A 168 -10.79 -7.63 6.91
N GLN A 169 -11.08 -6.64 7.76
CA GLN A 169 -12.45 -6.31 8.19
C GLN A 169 -13.37 -5.83 7.04
N GLU A 170 -12.81 -5.43 5.91
CA GLU A 170 -13.52 -4.99 4.70
C GLU A 170 -13.56 -6.10 3.63
N GLY A 171 -12.95 -7.26 3.88
CA GLY A 171 -12.84 -8.36 2.92
C GLY A 171 -11.77 -8.15 1.85
N LEU A 172 -10.77 -7.28 2.08
CA LEU A 172 -9.60 -7.22 1.21
C LEU A 172 -8.70 -8.41 1.52
N VAL A 173 -8.42 -9.23 0.50
CA VAL A 173 -7.64 -10.46 0.65
C VAL A 173 -6.16 -10.16 0.50
N LEU A 174 -5.38 -10.56 1.50
CA LEU A 174 -3.92 -10.49 1.49
C LEU A 174 -3.33 -11.90 1.48
N GLN A 175 -2.18 -12.05 0.82
CA GLN A 175 -1.29 -13.19 1.00
C GLN A 175 -0.10 -12.75 1.87
N LEU A 176 0.28 -13.55 2.85
CA LEU A 176 1.49 -13.35 3.66
C LEU A 176 2.52 -14.42 3.29
N SER A 177 3.76 -13.99 3.02
CA SER A 177 4.78 -14.86 2.38
C SER A 177 6.21 -14.54 2.83
N ALA A 178 7.15 -15.42 2.48
CA ALA A 178 8.59 -15.15 2.64
C ALA A 178 9.10 -14.19 1.57
N GLU A 179 10.21 -13.47 1.82
CA GLU A 179 10.82 -12.58 0.83
C GLU A 179 11.31 -13.33 -0.43
N ASP A 180 11.71 -14.59 -0.29
CA ASP A 180 12.13 -15.44 -1.41
C ASP A 180 10.96 -16.15 -2.12
N TYR A 181 9.71 -15.92 -1.69
CA TYR A 181 8.54 -16.56 -2.29
C TYR A 181 8.33 -16.11 -3.74
N CYS A 182 8.18 -17.07 -4.66
CA CYS A 182 8.13 -16.79 -6.09
C CYS A 182 7.02 -17.53 -6.84
N GLY A 183 5.94 -17.89 -6.14
CA GLY A 183 4.73 -18.49 -6.73
C GLY A 183 4.72 -20.02 -6.80
N ASN A 184 5.78 -20.69 -6.31
CA ASN A 184 5.82 -22.13 -6.06
C ASN A 184 6.88 -22.43 -4.98
N GLY A 185 6.56 -22.07 -3.74
CA GLY A 185 7.54 -21.93 -2.66
C GLY A 185 8.65 -20.92 -2.97
N SER A 186 9.80 -21.13 -2.33
CA SER A 186 11.02 -20.32 -2.47
C SER A 186 11.99 -20.81 -3.56
N ASN A 187 11.64 -21.86 -4.31
CA ASN A 187 12.48 -22.44 -5.35
C ASN A 187 11.95 -22.09 -6.74
N CYS A 188 12.36 -20.94 -7.25
CA CYS A 188 11.85 -20.33 -8.49
C CYS A 188 12.28 -21.04 -9.78
N GLY A 189 12.95 -22.19 -9.69
CA GLY A 189 13.40 -22.96 -10.85
C GLY A 189 14.32 -22.18 -11.79
N VAL A 190 14.09 -22.33 -13.09
CA VAL A 190 14.75 -21.55 -14.16
C VAL A 190 13.67 -20.73 -14.86
N LEU A 191 13.91 -19.43 -15.00
CA LEU A 191 12.97 -18.50 -15.63
C LEU A 191 12.73 -18.87 -17.10
N GLU A 192 11.46 -19.00 -17.51
CA GLU A 192 11.12 -19.11 -18.93
C GLU A 192 11.17 -17.72 -19.56
N SER A 193 12.06 -17.50 -20.52
CA SER A 193 12.21 -16.19 -21.16
C SER A 193 10.95 -15.79 -21.94
N ALA A 194 10.62 -14.49 -21.93
CA ALA A 194 9.60 -13.95 -22.82
C ALA A 194 9.99 -14.16 -24.30
N PRO A 195 9.02 -14.35 -25.21
CA PRO A 195 9.29 -14.60 -26.63
C PRO A 195 9.87 -13.38 -27.38
N ALA A 196 9.83 -12.19 -26.77
CA ALA A 196 10.40 -10.95 -27.27
C ALA A 196 10.87 -10.06 -26.12
N THR A 197 11.75 -9.10 -26.41
CA THR A 197 12.08 -8.01 -25.49
C THR A 197 10.86 -7.09 -25.30
N GLY A 198 10.60 -6.68 -24.06
CA GLY A 198 9.54 -5.73 -23.73
C GLY A 198 9.73 -4.36 -24.37
N LYS A 199 8.64 -3.60 -24.44
CA LYS A 199 8.62 -2.21 -24.91
C LYS A 199 8.82 -1.21 -23.76
N LEU A 200 8.47 -1.59 -22.53
CA LEU A 200 8.69 -0.85 -21.29
C LEU A 200 9.40 -1.76 -20.28
N GLN A 201 10.27 -1.23 -19.42
CA GLN A 201 10.97 -2.00 -18.39
C GLN A 201 10.38 -1.67 -17.00
N LEU A 202 9.77 -2.66 -16.35
CA LEU A 202 9.26 -2.53 -14.97
C LEU A 202 10.38 -2.69 -13.94
N GLY A 203 10.29 -1.94 -12.84
CA GLY A 203 11.19 -2.02 -11.69
C GLY A 203 10.65 -2.92 -10.58
N ASP A 204 9.67 -2.42 -9.82
CA ASP A 204 9.04 -3.11 -8.68
C ASP A 204 7.54 -2.75 -8.60
N ILE A 205 6.79 -3.43 -7.73
CA ILE A 205 5.45 -2.99 -7.32
C ILE A 205 5.60 -1.66 -6.57
N ASN A 206 4.71 -0.69 -6.83
CA ASN A 206 4.72 0.60 -6.16
C ASN A 206 3.57 0.72 -5.13
N HIS A 207 2.31 0.61 -5.55
CA HIS A 207 1.19 0.70 -4.60
C HIS A 207 -0.08 0.01 -5.07
N PHE A 208 -1.03 -0.15 -4.13
CA PHE A 208 -2.40 -0.55 -4.43
C PHE A 208 -3.38 0.50 -3.90
N THR A 209 -4.30 0.93 -4.77
CA THR A 209 -5.43 1.78 -4.38
C THR A 209 -6.66 0.92 -4.19
N ASN A 210 -7.23 0.91 -2.99
CA ASN A 210 -8.30 0.00 -2.60
C ASN A 210 -9.56 0.77 -2.17
N PHE A 211 -10.70 0.46 -2.80
CA PHE A 211 -12.00 1.04 -2.53
C PHE A 211 -12.77 0.12 -1.57
N LEU A 212 -13.27 0.68 -0.47
CA LEU A 212 -13.88 -0.04 0.64
C LEU A 212 -14.86 0.86 1.43
N THR A 213 -15.46 0.36 2.51
CA THR A 213 -16.49 1.09 3.25
C THR A 213 -15.92 2.26 4.04
N SER A 214 -14.88 2.03 4.86
CA SER A 214 -14.30 3.06 5.74
C SER A 214 -12.77 3.08 5.67
N ALA A 215 -12.22 4.10 5.00
CA ALA A 215 -10.78 4.29 4.91
C ALA A 215 -10.15 4.56 6.29
N GLU A 216 -10.86 5.22 7.20
CA GLU A 216 -10.39 5.45 8.58
C GLU A 216 -10.15 4.12 9.31
N ARG A 217 -11.14 3.21 9.30
CA ARG A 217 -11.02 1.86 9.88
C ARG A 217 -9.91 1.05 9.22
N ALA A 218 -9.84 1.05 7.88
CA ALA A 218 -8.79 0.34 7.16
C ALA A 218 -7.39 0.87 7.55
N ASN A 219 -7.16 2.18 7.50
CA ASN A 219 -5.91 2.79 7.95
C ASN A 219 -5.54 2.34 9.39
N GLN A 220 -6.45 2.48 10.36
CA GLN A 220 -6.19 2.05 11.74
C GLN A 220 -5.94 0.54 11.86
N PHE A 221 -6.58 -0.30 11.05
CA PHE A 221 -6.35 -1.74 11.04
C PHE A 221 -4.91 -2.09 10.61
N TYR A 222 -4.44 -1.56 9.46
CA TYR A 222 -3.09 -1.88 8.96
C TYR A 222 -1.98 -1.28 9.83
N LEU A 223 -2.18 -0.07 10.39
CA LEU A 223 -1.25 0.53 11.35
C LEU A 223 -1.06 -0.36 12.60
N ASN A 224 -2.14 -0.93 13.15
CA ASN A 224 -2.08 -1.73 14.38
C ASN A 224 -1.63 -3.19 14.13
N LEU A 225 -2.11 -3.84 13.06
CA LEU A 225 -1.76 -5.23 12.75
C LEU A 225 -0.29 -5.37 12.33
N PHE A 226 0.20 -4.45 11.49
CA PHE A 226 1.51 -4.53 10.86
C PHE A 226 2.53 -3.51 11.40
N GLY A 227 2.15 -2.68 12.39
CA GLY A 227 3.05 -1.71 13.03
C GLY A 227 3.46 -0.53 12.14
N LEU A 228 2.71 -0.29 11.08
CA LEU A 228 3.05 0.63 9.99
C LEU A 228 2.83 2.10 10.38
N GLN A 229 3.19 3.01 9.47
CA GLN A 229 3.01 4.46 9.62
C GLN A 229 2.46 5.07 8.33
N PHE A 230 1.95 6.30 8.42
CA PHE A 230 1.58 7.07 7.22
C PHE A 230 2.84 7.62 6.54
N GLN A 231 2.99 7.36 5.25
CA GLN A 231 4.17 7.74 4.44
C GLN A 231 4.02 9.15 3.84
N ALA A 232 2.83 9.47 3.33
CA ALA A 232 2.47 10.78 2.80
C ALA A 232 0.95 11.00 2.86
N TYR A 233 0.49 12.17 2.40
CA TYR A 233 -0.92 12.54 2.33
C TYR A 233 -1.28 13.06 0.93
N GLN A 234 -2.14 12.32 0.21
CA GLN A 234 -2.69 12.74 -1.08
C GLN A 234 -3.91 13.66 -0.89
N GLY A 235 -3.68 14.76 -0.18
CA GLY A 235 -4.70 15.70 0.30
C GLY A 235 -4.99 15.55 1.80
N PRO A 236 -5.63 16.55 2.45
CA PRO A 236 -5.60 16.73 3.92
C PRO A 236 -6.21 15.60 4.76
N SER A 237 -7.00 14.71 4.16
CA SER A 237 -7.68 13.59 4.83
C SER A 237 -7.44 12.24 4.14
N SER A 238 -6.40 12.16 3.30
CA SER A 238 -6.12 11.01 2.43
C SER A 238 -4.68 10.49 2.65
N PRO A 239 -4.38 9.91 3.83
CA PRO A 239 -3.07 9.31 4.07
C PRO A 239 -2.85 8.07 3.19
N ILE A 240 -1.58 7.75 2.97
CA ILE A 240 -1.14 6.46 2.45
C ILE A 240 -0.34 5.71 3.54
N VAL A 241 -0.58 4.40 3.68
CA VAL A 241 0.13 3.56 4.66
C VAL A 241 1.38 3.00 4.00
N GLY A 242 2.56 3.40 4.50
CA GLY A 242 3.84 2.95 3.95
C GLY A 242 4.12 1.47 4.23
N ILE A 243 4.82 0.81 3.32
CA ILE A 243 5.22 -0.59 3.40
C ILE A 243 6.74 -0.67 3.20
N GLY A 244 7.50 -0.82 4.29
CA GLY A 244 8.93 -1.14 4.24
C GLY A 244 9.85 -0.01 3.75
N ASP A 245 10.04 0.11 2.44
CA ASP A 245 11.17 0.81 1.82
C ASP A 245 11.03 2.33 1.66
N GLY A 246 9.86 2.89 2.00
CA GLY A 246 9.56 4.33 1.86
C GLY A 246 9.08 4.74 0.47
N PHE A 247 9.02 3.81 -0.50
CA PHE A 247 8.39 4.00 -1.80
C PHE A 247 7.06 3.26 -1.86
N GLN A 248 7.01 2.02 -1.35
CA GLN A 248 5.83 1.18 -1.44
C GLN A 248 4.72 1.56 -0.45
N PHE A 249 3.45 1.52 -0.86
CA PHE A 249 2.32 1.85 0.03
C PHE A 249 0.98 1.19 -0.31
N LEU A 250 0.06 1.24 0.65
CA LEU A 250 -1.37 0.96 0.47
C LEU A 250 -2.18 2.25 0.62
N MET A 251 -3.09 2.51 -0.33
CA MET A 251 -4.05 3.61 -0.26
C MET A 251 -5.47 3.05 -0.08
N PHE A 252 -6.22 3.61 0.87
CA PHE A 252 -7.60 3.21 1.16
C PHE A 252 -8.57 4.36 0.89
N ILE A 253 -9.64 4.09 0.14
CA ILE A 253 -10.66 5.06 -0.24
C ILE A 253 -12.04 4.52 0.18
N GLY A 254 -12.70 5.24 1.09
CA GLY A 254 -13.99 4.85 1.65
C GLY A 254 -14.51 5.89 2.65
N GLY A 255 -15.65 6.50 2.36
CA GLY A 255 -16.21 7.63 3.11
C GLY A 255 -17.17 7.27 4.26
N GLY A 256 -17.38 5.98 4.53
CA GLY A 256 -18.18 5.52 5.66
C GLY A 256 -17.45 5.73 7.00
N ALA A 257 -18.20 6.07 8.05
CA ALA A 257 -17.66 6.16 9.40
C ALA A 257 -17.20 4.77 9.91
N SER A 258 -16.16 4.72 10.75
CA SER A 258 -15.55 3.47 11.23
C SER A 258 -16.49 2.53 11.99
N SER A 259 -17.66 2.98 12.43
CA SER A 259 -18.71 2.17 13.05
C SER A 259 -19.66 1.47 12.06
N VAL A 260 -19.65 1.84 10.77
CA VAL A 260 -20.54 1.27 9.75
C VAL A 260 -19.96 -0.06 9.25
N ARG A 261 -20.61 -1.19 9.56
CA ARG A 261 -20.20 -2.50 9.05
C ARG A 261 -20.23 -2.51 7.50
N PRO A 262 -19.23 -3.10 6.81
CA PRO A 262 -19.25 -3.26 5.37
C PRO A 262 -20.47 -4.04 4.86
N SER A 263 -21.02 -3.58 3.74
CA SER A 263 -22.11 -4.25 3.00
C SER A 263 -21.69 -4.74 1.61
N ASN A 264 -20.58 -4.22 1.09
CA ASN A 264 -19.90 -4.71 -0.11
C ASN A 264 -18.44 -5.01 0.26
N PRO A 265 -17.81 -6.03 -0.33
CA PRO A 265 -16.38 -6.31 -0.10
C PRO A 265 -15.50 -5.19 -0.68
N ALA A 266 -14.34 -5.00 -0.07
CA ALA A 266 -13.26 -4.19 -0.61
C ALA A 266 -12.85 -4.70 -2.00
N ARG A 267 -12.51 -3.75 -2.88
CA ARG A 267 -11.92 -4.02 -4.19
C ARG A 267 -10.64 -3.21 -4.35
N THR A 268 -9.61 -3.81 -4.91
CA THR A 268 -8.53 -3.05 -5.54
C THR A 268 -9.08 -2.33 -6.78
N ASP A 269 -8.74 -1.06 -6.96
CA ASP A 269 -9.08 -0.29 -8.16
C ASP A 269 -7.97 -0.37 -9.21
N HIS A 270 -6.72 -0.31 -8.77
CA HIS A 270 -5.54 -0.52 -9.57
C HIS A 270 -4.34 -0.92 -8.71
N VAL A 271 -3.39 -1.62 -9.33
CA VAL A 271 -2.00 -1.70 -8.88
C VAL A 271 -1.18 -0.65 -9.64
N SER A 272 -0.17 -0.10 -9.00
CA SER A 272 0.87 0.73 -9.61
C SER A 272 2.19 -0.02 -9.59
N MET A 273 2.95 0.08 -10.69
CA MET A 273 4.31 -0.47 -10.80
C MET A 273 5.25 0.62 -11.31
N SER A 274 6.50 0.61 -10.83
CA SER A 274 7.50 1.54 -11.35
C SER A 274 7.99 1.12 -12.73
N VAL A 275 8.32 2.08 -13.58
CA VAL A 275 8.89 1.89 -14.92
C VAL A 275 10.19 2.70 -15.05
N ALA A 276 11.17 2.16 -15.77
CA ALA A 276 12.38 2.90 -16.13
C ALA A 276 12.05 4.04 -17.13
N ASP A 277 12.88 5.08 -17.13
CA ASP A 277 12.81 6.23 -18.05
C ASP A 277 11.40 6.85 -18.18
N PHE A 278 10.74 7.09 -17.03
CA PHE A 278 9.35 7.54 -16.99
C PHE A 278 9.13 8.85 -17.77
N SER A 279 8.36 8.75 -18.85
CA SER A 279 7.96 9.85 -19.70
C SER A 279 6.51 9.66 -20.12
N VAL A 280 5.65 10.62 -19.80
CA VAL A 280 4.22 10.54 -20.12
C VAL A 280 3.99 10.29 -21.61
N ASP A 281 4.54 11.15 -22.48
CA ASP A 281 4.39 11.04 -23.93
C ASP A 281 5.06 9.76 -24.48
N GLY A 282 6.20 9.35 -23.91
CA GLY A 282 6.89 8.12 -24.29
C GLY A 282 6.07 6.86 -23.99
N ILE A 283 5.52 6.76 -22.78
CA ILE A 283 4.71 5.61 -22.34
C ILE A 283 3.39 5.57 -23.12
N LEU A 284 2.69 6.70 -23.28
CA LEU A 284 1.45 6.74 -24.08
C LEU A 284 1.71 6.42 -25.56
N GLY A 285 2.85 6.85 -26.10
CA GLY A 285 3.30 6.49 -27.45
C GLY A 285 3.51 4.99 -27.61
N VAL A 286 4.25 4.36 -26.68
CA VAL A 286 4.49 2.91 -26.66
C VAL A 286 3.18 2.12 -26.50
N LEU A 287 2.29 2.53 -25.59
CA LEU A 287 0.99 1.88 -25.41
C LEU A 287 0.13 1.99 -26.69
N SER A 288 0.21 3.13 -27.40
CA SER A 288 -0.48 3.32 -28.69
C SER A 288 0.11 2.44 -29.81
N GLU A 289 1.43 2.33 -29.92
CA GLU A 289 2.10 1.42 -30.88
C GLU A 289 1.79 -0.05 -30.57
N TYR A 290 1.67 -0.40 -29.28
CA TYR A 290 1.30 -1.73 -28.81
C TYR A 290 -0.20 -2.07 -29.03
N GLY A 291 -1.01 -1.09 -29.44
CA GLY A 291 -2.39 -1.29 -29.87
C GLY A 291 -3.48 -0.81 -28.91
N LEU A 292 -3.14 -0.12 -27.82
CA LEU A 292 -4.12 0.48 -26.90
C LEU A 292 -4.60 1.84 -27.42
N THR A 293 -5.88 2.17 -27.17
CA THR A 293 -6.47 3.46 -27.57
C THR A 293 -6.50 4.47 -26.43
N ALA A 294 -6.39 5.77 -26.73
CA ALA A 294 -6.58 6.81 -25.71
C ALA A 294 -8.04 6.78 -25.19
N ARG A 295 -8.21 6.74 -23.86
CA ARG A 295 -9.52 6.58 -23.22
C ARG A 295 -10.49 7.70 -23.58
N ILE A 296 -11.68 7.33 -24.03
CA ILE A 296 -12.71 8.29 -24.45
C ILE A 296 -13.64 8.68 -23.28
N ASP A 297 -13.96 7.75 -22.37
CA ASP A 297 -14.84 8.00 -21.21
C ASP A 297 -14.20 7.55 -19.89
N ALA A 298 -14.10 8.48 -18.93
CA ALA A 298 -13.61 8.20 -17.58
C ALA A 298 -14.61 7.42 -16.71
N ALA A 299 -15.91 7.46 -17.03
CA ALA A 299 -16.95 6.70 -16.33
C ALA A 299 -17.01 5.22 -16.79
N ASN A 300 -16.61 4.94 -18.03
CA ASN A 300 -16.73 3.63 -18.67
C ASN A 300 -15.43 3.22 -19.39
N THR A 301 -14.36 3.00 -18.61
CA THR A 301 -13.07 2.53 -19.14
C THR A 301 -13.22 1.13 -19.76
N GLN A 302 -12.89 0.99 -21.04
CA GLN A 302 -12.89 -0.28 -21.77
C GLN A 302 -11.55 -1.03 -21.57
N PRO A 303 -11.45 -2.32 -21.90
CA PRO A 303 -10.17 -3.01 -22.08
C PRO A 303 -9.30 -2.34 -23.16
N LEU A 304 -7.97 -2.42 -23.01
CA LEU A 304 -6.99 -1.86 -23.96
C LEU A 304 -7.11 -0.35 -24.19
N GLU A 305 -7.47 0.42 -23.15
CA GLU A 305 -7.39 1.89 -23.16
C GLU A 305 -6.21 2.40 -22.34
N HIS A 306 -5.67 3.58 -22.67
CA HIS A 306 -4.67 4.31 -21.88
C HIS A 306 -5.13 5.74 -21.55
N TRP A 307 -4.65 6.28 -20.42
CA TRP A 307 -4.96 7.66 -20.01
C TRP A 307 -3.94 8.20 -19.00
N VAL A 308 -4.04 9.52 -18.76
CA VAL A 308 -3.35 10.20 -17.65
C VAL A 308 -4.40 10.76 -16.71
N SER A 309 -4.19 10.60 -15.40
CA SER A 309 -4.83 11.43 -14.37
C SER A 309 -3.82 12.46 -13.89
N MET A 310 -4.26 13.71 -13.68
CA MET A 310 -3.43 14.73 -13.04
C MET A 310 -3.83 14.81 -11.57
N ARG A 311 -2.91 14.43 -10.68
CA ARG A 311 -3.07 14.58 -9.23
C ARG A 311 -2.78 16.03 -8.86
N MET A 312 -3.86 16.81 -8.76
CA MET A 312 -3.83 18.25 -8.46
C MET A 312 -3.48 18.54 -6.98
N PRO A 313 -3.21 19.80 -6.58
CA PRO A 313 -2.77 20.13 -5.21
C PRO A 313 -3.75 19.76 -4.09
N ASN A 314 -5.06 19.75 -4.36
CA ASN A 314 -6.05 19.27 -3.39
C ASN A 314 -5.99 17.74 -3.15
N ARG A 315 -5.31 17.00 -4.04
CA ARG A 315 -4.92 15.59 -3.92
C ARG A 315 -3.40 15.44 -3.62
N GLY A 316 -2.74 16.48 -3.11
CA GLY A 316 -1.34 16.43 -2.69
C GLY A 316 -0.29 16.36 -3.81
N GLY A 317 -0.64 16.66 -5.06
CA GLY A 317 0.34 16.84 -6.14
C GLY A 317 0.68 18.31 -6.42
N VAL A 318 1.36 18.59 -7.55
CA VAL A 318 1.84 19.95 -7.89
C VAL A 318 0.82 20.84 -8.61
N GLU A 319 1.14 22.14 -8.73
CA GLU A 319 0.53 23.01 -9.73
C GLU A 319 0.79 22.45 -11.15
N GLY A 320 -0.22 22.45 -12.01
CA GLY A 320 -0.24 21.67 -13.27
C GLY A 320 -0.60 20.19 -13.08
N GLY A 321 -0.34 19.63 -11.89
CA GLY A 321 -0.65 18.27 -11.49
C GLY A 321 0.54 17.31 -11.59
N THR A 322 0.65 16.39 -10.63
CA THR A 322 1.54 15.23 -10.73
C THR A 322 0.88 14.21 -11.66
N PRO A 323 1.47 13.86 -12.83
CA PRO A 323 0.90 12.87 -13.73
C PRO A 323 0.84 11.47 -13.12
N GLU A 324 -0.21 10.75 -13.48
CA GLU A 324 -0.44 9.35 -13.13
C GLU A 324 -0.81 8.66 -14.45
N VAL A 325 0.11 7.88 -15.04
CA VAL A 325 -0.15 7.18 -16.31
C VAL A 325 -0.82 5.85 -16.01
N TYR A 326 -1.86 5.51 -16.78
CA TYR A 326 -2.60 4.27 -16.62
C TYR A 326 -2.87 3.60 -17.96
N PHE A 327 -3.12 2.29 -17.88
CA PHE A 327 -3.82 1.54 -18.91
C PHE A 327 -4.79 0.53 -18.32
N SER A 328 -5.68 0.00 -19.16
CA SER A 328 -6.48 -1.18 -18.90
C SER A 328 -5.98 -2.35 -19.73
N ASP A 329 -5.88 -3.53 -19.12
CA ASP A 329 -5.39 -4.75 -19.75
C ASP A 329 -6.48 -5.41 -20.65
N PRO A 330 -6.23 -6.60 -21.26
CA PRO A 330 -7.19 -7.30 -22.11
C PRO A 330 -8.53 -7.66 -21.45
N ASP A 331 -8.61 -7.65 -20.12
CA ASP A 331 -9.80 -7.92 -19.32
C ASP A 331 -10.42 -6.62 -18.73
N GLY A 332 -9.80 -5.46 -18.97
CA GLY A 332 -10.21 -4.18 -18.40
C GLY A 332 -9.59 -3.85 -17.04
N ILE A 333 -8.69 -4.68 -16.52
CA ILE A 333 -8.05 -4.49 -15.23
C ILE A 333 -7.10 -3.30 -15.31
N ARG A 334 -7.23 -2.36 -14.36
CA ARG A 334 -6.48 -1.10 -14.39
C ARG A 334 -5.10 -1.26 -13.77
N ILE A 335 -4.09 -0.84 -14.52
CA ILE A 335 -2.69 -0.78 -14.11
C ILE A 335 -2.23 0.67 -14.20
N GLN A 336 -1.51 1.15 -13.19
CA GLN A 336 -0.81 2.44 -13.21
C GLN A 336 0.69 2.21 -13.43
N LEU A 337 1.33 3.12 -14.14
CA LEU A 337 2.79 3.20 -14.29
C LEU A 337 3.28 4.52 -13.70
N GLN A 338 4.39 4.47 -12.96
CA GLN A 338 5.02 5.62 -12.29
C GLN A 338 6.55 5.59 -12.41
N ASP A 339 7.18 6.73 -12.13
CA ASP A 339 8.63 6.80 -11.97
C ASP A 339 9.11 5.93 -10.79
N ALA A 340 10.35 5.44 -10.87
CA ALA A 340 10.96 4.64 -9.81
C ALA A 340 11.16 5.38 -8.48
N SER A 341 11.16 6.72 -8.49
CA SER A 341 11.21 7.58 -7.30
C SER A 341 9.83 7.87 -6.69
N TYR A 342 8.73 7.52 -7.35
CA TYR A 342 7.37 7.82 -6.87
C TYR A 342 7.10 7.12 -5.54
N CYS A 343 6.84 7.90 -4.49
CA CYS A 343 6.53 7.41 -3.14
C CYS A 343 5.13 7.87 -2.67
N GLY A 344 4.34 8.46 -3.57
CA GLY A 344 2.98 8.94 -3.32
C GLY A 344 2.86 10.37 -2.78
N GLY A 345 3.96 11.13 -2.77
CA GLY A 345 4.07 12.47 -2.20
C GLY A 345 3.84 13.61 -3.19
N GLY A 346 4.51 14.73 -2.96
CA GLY A 346 4.50 15.92 -3.81
C GLY A 346 5.49 15.85 -4.98
N ASP A 347 5.74 16.99 -5.61
CA ASP A 347 6.54 17.16 -6.84
C ASP A 347 5.98 16.43 -8.09
N TYR A 348 6.60 16.67 -9.25
CA TYR A 348 6.10 16.20 -10.55
C TYR A 348 6.23 14.67 -10.71
N LEU A 349 7.14 14.02 -10.00
CA LEU A 349 7.29 12.56 -10.02
C LEU A 349 6.69 11.90 -8.76
N GLY A 350 5.95 12.63 -7.91
CA GLY A 350 5.38 12.09 -6.68
C GLY A 350 6.42 11.64 -5.66
N ASP A 351 7.64 12.16 -5.79
CA ASP A 351 8.90 11.73 -5.17
C ASP A 351 9.25 12.50 -3.88
N ARG A 352 8.57 13.61 -3.60
CA ARG A 352 8.75 14.33 -2.32
C ARG A 352 7.81 13.80 -1.24
N CYS A 353 8.26 12.77 -0.51
CA CYS A 353 7.56 12.19 0.64
C CYS A 353 8.16 12.61 1.99
N GLU A 354 8.39 13.91 2.16
CA GLU A 354 8.64 14.48 3.48
C GLU A 354 7.39 14.28 4.36
N ALA A 355 7.54 13.65 5.52
CA ALA A 355 6.44 13.49 6.47
C ALA A 355 5.93 14.87 6.92
N LEU A 356 4.62 15.11 6.79
CA LEU A 356 3.98 16.33 7.28
C LEU A 356 3.98 16.31 8.82
N VAL A 357 4.73 17.26 9.41
CA VAL A 357 5.03 17.39 10.85
C VAL A 357 3.87 18.03 11.63
#